data_AF-X1M0M8-F1
#
_entry.id   AF-X1M0M8-F1
#
_cell.length_a   1.000
_cell.length_b   1.000
_cell.length_c   1.000
_cell.angle_alpha   90.00
_cell.angle_beta   90.00
_cell.angle_gamma   90.00
#
_symmetry.space_group_name_H-M   'P 1'
#
loop_
_entity.id
_entity.type
_entity.pdbx_description
1 polymer ?
#
loop_
_entity_poly.entity_id
_entity_poly.type
_entity_poly.pdbx_seq_one_letter_code
_entity_poly.pdbx_strand_id
1 'polypeptide(L)'
;MDARMARPWLRDLSGFKHPELIEWVSDKRGAILNAILTIARAWVVAGMPEAQGLLVLGGFESFCRVAGSVLAYMRVSGFLANLDTMYNETDVETPQWEAFLENWHDILGDKAVSAMELISYIHEYEELRAALPDAIGDTEARNYIRRLGNALASVSKGKSTKGSRTNSIAALMSLSLGLSGIGGIVSFGEG
;
A
#
# COMPACT_ATOMS: atom_id res chain seq x y z
N MET A 1 -7.82 -13.65 3.82
CA MET A 1 -8.12 -13.99 2.42
C MET A 1 -6.79 -14.19 1.73
N ASP A 2 -6.52 -15.36 1.16
CA ASP A 2 -5.39 -15.51 0.24
C ASP A 2 -5.72 -14.66 -1.00
N ALA A 3 -4.81 -13.83 -1.53
CA ALA A 3 -5.07 -12.93 -2.68
C ALA A 3 -4.42 -13.41 -3.98
N ARG A 4 -3.81 -14.60 -3.98
CA ARG A 4 -3.08 -15.15 -5.13
C ARG A 4 -3.95 -15.62 -6.32
N MET A 5 -5.22 -15.20 -6.42
CA MET A 5 -6.11 -15.60 -7.52
C MET A 5 -7.03 -14.46 -7.95
N ALA A 6 -6.92 -14.05 -9.22
CA ALA A 6 -7.72 -12.99 -9.84
C ALA A 6 -9.24 -13.26 -9.85
N ARG A 7 -9.65 -14.53 -9.71
CA ARG A 7 -11.06 -14.94 -9.63
C ARG A 7 -11.30 -15.81 -8.39
N PRO A 8 -11.44 -15.21 -7.20
CA PRO A 8 -11.56 -15.96 -5.94
C PRO A 8 -12.69 -17.00 -5.89
N TRP A 9 -13.74 -16.82 -6.69
CA TRP A 9 -14.88 -17.74 -6.82
C TRP A 9 -14.59 -19.00 -7.65
N LEU A 10 -13.44 -19.08 -8.33
CA LEU A 10 -12.98 -20.28 -9.04
C LEU A 10 -12.01 -21.14 -8.22
N ARG A 11 -11.84 -20.82 -6.93
CA ARG A 11 -10.94 -21.59 -6.08
C ARG A 11 -11.40 -23.04 -5.97
N ASP A 12 -10.43 -23.93 -6.02
CA ASP A 12 -10.63 -25.32 -5.66
C ASP A 12 -11.10 -25.39 -4.20
N LEU A 13 -12.36 -25.78 -4.02
CA LEU A 13 -13.00 -25.88 -2.71
C LEU A 13 -12.45 -27.06 -1.90
N SER A 14 -11.83 -28.05 -2.54
CA SER A 14 -11.27 -29.23 -1.87
C SER A 14 -10.07 -28.89 -0.96
N GLY A 15 -9.40 -27.76 -1.21
CA GLY A 15 -8.32 -27.26 -0.37
C GLY A 15 -8.77 -26.65 0.97
N PHE A 16 -10.08 -26.42 1.16
CA PHE A 16 -10.60 -25.85 2.40
C PHE A 16 -11.06 -26.94 3.36
N LYS A 17 -10.72 -26.78 4.64
CA LYS A 17 -11.22 -27.66 5.71
C LYS A 17 -12.76 -27.70 5.77
N HIS A 18 -13.41 -26.60 5.40
CA HIS A 18 -14.86 -26.45 5.34
C HIS A 18 -15.25 -25.83 3.99
N PRO A 19 -15.52 -26.64 2.95
CA PRO A 19 -15.91 -26.16 1.62
C PRO A 19 -17.19 -25.31 1.67
N GLU A 20 -18.24 -25.82 2.33
CA GLU A 20 -19.51 -25.12 2.56
C GLU A 20 -19.48 -24.36 3.89
N LEU A 21 -18.59 -23.36 3.98
CA LEU A 21 -18.32 -22.65 5.24
C LEU A 21 -19.58 -22.07 5.91
N ILE A 22 -20.50 -21.50 5.12
CA ILE A 22 -21.71 -20.84 5.66
C ILE A 22 -22.66 -21.86 6.30
N GLU A 23 -22.86 -23.01 5.67
CA GLU A 23 -23.69 -24.10 6.21
C GLU A 23 -23.04 -24.68 7.47
N TRP A 24 -21.73 -24.98 7.40
CA TRP A 24 -20.99 -25.49 8.54
C TRP A 24 -21.00 -24.54 9.75
N VAL A 25 -20.83 -23.24 9.53
CA VAL A 25 -20.90 -22.23 10.60
C VAL A 25 -22.30 -22.15 11.18
N SER A 26 -23.34 -22.25 10.35
CA SER A 26 -24.73 -22.21 10.81
C SER A 26 -25.04 -23.41 11.73
N ASP A 27 -24.62 -24.61 11.32
CA ASP A 27 -24.80 -25.85 12.10
C ASP A 27 -23.97 -25.85 13.40
N LYS A 28 -22.78 -25.25 13.38
CA LYS A 28 -21.86 -25.21 14.53
C LYS A 28 -21.93 -23.93 15.34
N ARG A 29 -22.86 -23.01 15.02
CA ARG A 29 -22.94 -21.67 15.60
C ARG A 29 -22.86 -21.66 17.12
N GLY A 30 -23.62 -22.53 17.80
CA GLY A 30 -23.62 -22.62 19.26
C GLY A 30 -22.26 -22.98 19.85
N ALA A 31 -21.56 -23.95 19.26
CA ALA A 31 -20.23 -24.36 19.70
C ALA A 31 -19.18 -23.27 19.43
N ILE A 32 -19.25 -22.62 18.26
CA ILE A 32 -18.35 -21.52 17.90
C ILE A 32 -18.52 -20.34 18.88
N LEU A 33 -19.77 -19.92 19.14
CA LEU A 33 -20.04 -18.83 20.07
C LEU A 33 -19.60 -19.16 21.49
N ASN A 34 -19.85 -20.37 21.96
CA ASN A 34 -19.38 -20.82 23.28
C ASN A 34 -17.85 -20.72 23.37
N ALA A 35 -17.11 -21.20 22.36
CA ALA A 35 -15.66 -21.10 22.32
C ALA A 35 -15.18 -19.64 22.34
N ILE A 36 -15.76 -18.77 21.51
CA ILE A 36 -15.39 -17.34 21.45
C ILE A 36 -15.64 -16.65 22.79
N LEU A 37 -16.82 -16.85 23.39
CA LEU A 37 -17.16 -16.24 24.68
C LEU A 37 -16.27 -16.78 25.81
N THR A 38 -15.92 -18.07 25.77
CA THR A 38 -15.00 -18.68 26.74
C THR A 38 -13.61 -18.06 26.64
N ILE A 39 -13.08 -17.90 25.41
CA ILE A 39 -11.78 -17.27 25.17
C ILE A 39 -11.79 -15.81 25.64
N ALA A 40 -12.82 -15.05 25.25
CA ALA A 40 -12.96 -13.65 25.65
C ALA A 40 -13.02 -13.50 27.18
N ARG A 41 -13.82 -14.35 27.85
CA ARG A 41 -13.90 -14.35 29.31
C ARG A 41 -12.57 -14.71 29.97
N ALA A 42 -11.87 -15.72 29.44
CA ALA A 42 -10.56 -16.11 29.97
C ALA A 42 -9.55 -14.97 29.88
N TRP A 43 -9.53 -14.24 28.75
CA TRP A 43 -8.67 -13.06 28.58
C TRP A 43 -9.04 -11.91 29.54
N VAL A 44 -10.34 -11.65 29.74
CA VAL A 44 -10.80 -10.65 30.70
C VAL A 44 -10.41 -11.01 32.14
N VAL A 45 -10.61 -12.27 32.54
CA VAL A 45 -10.23 -12.76 33.87
C VAL A 45 -8.71 -12.70 34.09
N ALA A 46 -7.91 -12.87 33.04
CA ALA A 46 -6.46 -12.70 33.07
C ALA A 46 -5.99 -11.24 33.17
N GLY A 47 -6.92 -10.27 33.27
CA GLY A 47 -6.59 -8.85 33.39
C GLY A 47 -6.40 -8.14 32.05
N MET A 48 -6.91 -8.70 30.95
CA MET A 48 -6.83 -8.13 29.61
C MET A 48 -5.40 -7.76 29.19
N PRO A 49 -4.42 -8.68 29.30
CA PRO A 49 -3.04 -8.38 28.95
C PRO A 49 -2.96 -7.94 27.49
N GLU A 50 -2.30 -6.80 27.24
CA GLU A 50 -2.07 -6.27 25.91
C GLU A 50 -0.82 -6.90 25.28
N ALA A 51 -0.92 -7.30 24.02
CA ALA A 51 0.21 -7.81 23.27
C ALA A 51 1.06 -6.65 22.71
N GLN A 52 2.38 -6.80 22.82
CA GLN A 52 3.34 -5.85 22.27
C GLN A 52 3.62 -6.15 20.79
N GLY A 53 3.95 -5.11 20.02
CA GLY A 53 4.38 -5.27 18.62
C GLY A 53 3.28 -5.72 17.66
N LEU A 54 1.99 -5.52 18.00
CA LEU A 54 0.89 -5.82 17.09
C LEU A 54 0.92 -4.90 15.87
N LEU A 55 0.71 -5.49 14.70
CA LEU A 55 0.45 -4.74 13.48
C LEU A 55 -0.89 -4.00 13.59
N VAL A 56 -0.91 -2.75 13.13
CA VAL A 56 -2.06 -1.86 13.22
C VAL A 56 -2.58 -1.57 11.82
N LEU A 57 -3.87 -1.82 11.62
CA LEU A 57 -4.59 -1.39 10.43
C LEU A 57 -5.19 -0.01 10.70
N GLY A 58 -4.83 0.98 9.87
CA GLY A 58 -5.36 2.34 10.00
C GLY A 58 -6.89 2.37 9.96
N GLY A 59 -7.51 3.05 10.92
CA GLY A 59 -8.97 3.08 11.12
C GLY A 59 -9.55 1.89 11.88
N PHE A 60 -8.72 0.90 12.26
CA PHE A 60 -9.11 -0.30 13.00
C PHE A 60 -8.19 -0.54 14.21
N GLU A 61 -7.56 0.50 14.75
CA GLU A 61 -6.57 0.43 15.83
C GLU A 61 -7.13 -0.27 17.07
N SER A 62 -8.35 0.10 17.47
CA SER A 62 -9.03 -0.50 18.62
C SER A 62 -9.30 -2.00 18.41
N PHE A 63 -9.69 -2.37 17.19
CA PHE A 63 -9.91 -3.76 16.82
C PHE A 63 -8.60 -4.55 16.85
N CYS A 64 -7.53 -4.04 16.22
CA CYS A 64 -6.21 -4.68 16.22
C CYS A 64 -5.70 -4.91 17.65
N ARG A 65 -5.84 -3.91 18.53
CA ARG A 65 -5.43 -4.02 19.93
C ARG A 65 -6.18 -5.15 20.65
N VAL A 66 -7.50 -5.20 20.55
CA VAL A 66 -8.31 -6.20 21.27
C VAL A 66 -8.14 -7.59 20.65
N ALA A 67 -8.41 -7.73 19.35
CA ALA A 67 -8.36 -9.03 18.67
C ALA A 67 -6.95 -9.62 18.67
N GLY A 68 -5.92 -8.79 18.43
CA GLY A 68 -4.53 -9.22 18.48
C GLY A 68 -4.10 -9.67 19.87
N SER A 69 -4.52 -8.96 20.92
CA SER A 69 -4.18 -9.32 22.31
C SER A 69 -4.88 -10.60 22.77
N VAL A 70 -6.15 -10.79 22.40
CA VAL A 70 -6.89 -12.03 22.69
C VAL A 70 -6.22 -13.24 22.02
N LEU A 71 -5.81 -13.10 20.75
CA LEU A 71 -5.12 -14.17 20.03
C LEU A 71 -3.73 -14.45 20.62
N ALA A 72 -2.95 -13.43 20.95
CA ALA A 72 -1.64 -13.60 21.58
C ALA A 72 -1.75 -14.26 22.95
N TYR A 73 -2.76 -13.92 23.75
CA TYR A 73 -3.06 -14.58 25.03
C TYR A 73 -3.32 -16.08 24.84
N MET A 74 -4.02 -16.45 23.77
CA MET A 74 -4.24 -17.85 23.36
C MET A 74 -3.02 -18.50 22.69
N ARG A 75 -1.86 -17.81 22.64
CA ARG A 75 -0.63 -18.21 21.94
C ARG A 75 -0.82 -18.46 20.44
N VAL A 76 -1.80 -17.79 19.85
CA VAL A 76 -2.01 -17.79 18.40
C VAL A 76 -1.17 -16.67 17.79
N SER A 77 -0.13 -17.07 17.06
CA SER A 77 0.76 -16.16 16.33
C SER A 77 0.22 -15.84 14.93
N GLY A 78 0.77 -14.80 14.31
CA GLY A 78 0.50 -14.50 12.89
C GLY A 78 -0.70 -13.59 12.63
N PHE A 79 -1.24 -12.93 13.67
CA PHE A 79 -2.29 -11.93 13.49
C PHE A 79 -1.82 -10.83 12.52
N LEU A 80 -2.53 -10.68 11.39
CA LEU A 80 -2.21 -9.75 10.30
C LEU A 80 -0.81 -9.93 9.68
N ALA A 81 -0.15 -11.09 9.86
CA ALA A 81 1.20 -11.30 9.34
C ALA A 81 1.30 -11.26 7.80
N ASN A 82 0.18 -11.46 7.09
CA ASN A 82 0.11 -11.38 5.63
C ASN A 82 -0.30 -9.98 5.11
N LEU A 83 -0.42 -8.97 5.99
CA LEU A 83 -0.95 -7.66 5.63
C LEU A 83 -0.06 -6.94 4.59
N ASP A 84 1.26 -7.02 4.76
CA ASP A 84 2.22 -6.43 3.81
C ASP A 84 2.12 -7.08 2.42
N THR A 85 2.04 -8.42 2.39
CA THR A 85 1.84 -9.17 1.14
C THR A 85 0.52 -8.79 0.46
N MET A 86 -0.57 -8.63 1.21
CA MET A 86 -1.85 -8.21 0.64
C MET A 86 -1.79 -6.80 0.04
N TYR A 87 -1.09 -5.87 0.70
CA TYR A 87 -0.87 -4.54 0.14
C TYR A 87 -0.04 -4.60 -1.15
N ASN A 88 1.07 -5.35 -1.14
CA ASN A 88 1.92 -5.51 -2.31
C ASN A 88 1.20 -6.18 -3.50
N GLU A 89 0.30 -7.13 -3.25
CA GLU A 89 -0.47 -7.81 -4.30
C GLU A 89 -1.60 -6.93 -4.89
N THR A 90 -2.05 -5.92 -4.14
CA THR A 90 -3.14 -5.02 -4.58
C THR A 90 -2.61 -3.70 -5.17
N ASP A 91 -1.38 -3.34 -4.83
CA ASP A 91 -0.74 -2.11 -5.29
C ASP A 91 -0.13 -2.26 -6.68
N VAL A 92 -0.90 -1.83 -7.69
CA VAL A 92 -0.49 -1.89 -9.09
C VAL A 92 0.26 -0.62 -9.52
N GLU A 93 0.08 0.50 -8.82
CA GLU A 93 0.62 1.80 -9.24
C GLU A 93 2.04 2.03 -8.71
N THR A 94 2.32 1.70 -7.45
CA THR A 94 3.64 1.95 -6.84
C THR A 94 4.80 1.30 -7.61
N PRO A 95 4.73 0.01 -8.03
CA PRO A 95 5.81 -0.61 -8.79
C PRO A 95 6.04 0.06 -10.16
N GLN A 96 4.98 0.58 -10.79
CA GLN A 96 5.10 1.30 -12.06
C GLN A 96 5.85 2.63 -11.88
N TRP A 97 5.55 3.36 -10.80
CA TRP A 97 6.26 4.59 -10.45
C TRP A 97 7.71 4.33 -10.07
N GLU A 98 8.02 3.23 -9.37
CA GLU A 98 9.39 2.83 -9.05
C GLU A 98 10.20 2.58 -10.33
N ALA A 99 9.68 1.73 -11.23
CA ALA A 99 10.34 1.42 -12.49
C ALA A 99 10.57 2.68 -13.34
N PHE A 100 9.60 3.58 -13.41
CA PHE A 100 9.73 4.85 -14.12
C PHE A 100 10.85 5.73 -13.55
N LEU A 101 10.90 5.86 -12.22
CA LEU A 101 11.87 6.73 -11.54
C LEU A 101 13.29 6.14 -11.53
N GLU A 102 13.41 4.81 -11.47
CA GLU A 102 14.69 4.11 -11.65
C GLU A 102 15.23 4.35 -13.07
N ASN A 103 14.42 4.11 -14.12
CA ASN A 103 14.83 4.38 -15.50
C ASN A 103 15.15 5.86 -15.74
N TRP A 104 14.38 6.77 -15.15
CA TRP A 104 14.69 8.20 -15.18
C TRP A 104 16.08 8.43 -14.60
N HIS A 105 16.33 7.96 -13.39
CA HIS A 105 17.60 8.19 -12.70
C HIS A 105 18.77 7.59 -13.49
N ASP A 106 18.62 6.42 -14.09
CA ASP A 106 19.67 5.80 -14.90
C ASP A 106 20.00 6.61 -16.18
N ILE A 107 19.01 7.26 -16.78
CA ILE A 107 19.19 8.05 -18.02
C ILE A 107 19.63 9.48 -17.74
N LEU A 108 19.03 10.13 -16.73
CA LEU A 108 19.13 11.57 -16.49
C LEU A 108 19.98 11.91 -15.25
N GLY A 109 20.26 10.93 -14.39
CA GLY A 109 20.99 11.10 -13.14
C GLY A 109 20.32 12.07 -12.16
N ASP A 110 21.14 12.75 -11.37
CA ASP A 110 20.72 13.76 -10.38
C ASP A 110 20.38 15.13 -11.00
N LYS A 111 20.23 15.21 -12.33
CA LYS A 111 19.95 16.47 -13.00
C LYS A 111 18.52 16.90 -12.66
N ALA A 112 18.35 18.11 -12.13
CA ALA A 112 17.03 18.72 -12.00
C ALA A 112 16.42 18.95 -13.39
N VAL A 113 15.23 18.40 -13.64
CA VAL A 113 14.53 18.46 -14.92
C VAL A 113 13.16 19.12 -14.74
N SER A 114 12.83 20.08 -15.60
CA SER A 114 11.50 20.68 -15.65
C SER A 114 10.48 19.73 -16.29
N ALA A 115 9.19 19.94 -16.04
CA ALA A 115 8.14 19.12 -16.66
C ALA A 115 8.16 19.15 -18.20
N MET A 116 8.65 20.23 -18.80
CA MET A 116 8.76 20.36 -20.26
C MET A 116 9.95 19.58 -20.82
N GLU A 117 11.11 19.66 -20.17
CA GLU A 117 12.29 18.87 -20.54
C GLU A 117 12.05 17.37 -20.35
N LEU A 118 11.33 16.99 -19.29
CA LEU A 118 10.93 15.62 -19.05
C LEU A 118 10.11 15.04 -20.21
N ILE A 119 9.21 15.82 -20.80
CA ILE A 119 8.42 15.39 -21.96
C ILE A 119 9.33 15.15 -23.15
N SER A 120 10.29 16.04 -23.40
CA SER A 120 11.28 15.84 -24.45
C SER A 120 12.05 14.54 -24.23
N TYR A 121 12.49 14.26 -23.01
CA TYR A 121 13.19 13.02 -22.68
C TYR A 121 12.31 11.78 -22.79
N ILE A 122 11.03 11.85 -22.42
CA ILE A 122 10.06 10.76 -22.62
C ILE A 122 9.88 10.46 -24.12
N HIS A 123 9.97 11.46 -24.99
CA HIS A 123 9.91 11.23 -26.45
C HIS A 123 11.24 10.77 -27.05
N GLU A 124 12.36 11.10 -26.42
CA GLU A 124 13.71 10.80 -26.90
C GLU A 124 14.17 9.40 -26.47
N TYR A 125 13.84 8.97 -25.25
CA TYR A 125 14.26 7.70 -24.66
C TYR A 125 13.10 6.71 -24.59
N GLU A 126 13.13 5.69 -25.43
CA GLU A 126 12.10 4.66 -25.46
C GLU A 126 12.04 3.87 -24.14
N GLU A 127 13.17 3.65 -23.45
CA GLU A 127 13.15 2.98 -22.14
C GLU A 127 12.41 3.78 -21.07
N LEU A 128 12.50 5.11 -21.13
CA LEU A 128 11.78 6.01 -20.21
C LEU A 128 10.28 6.05 -20.55
N ARG A 129 9.95 6.04 -21.85
CA ARG A 129 8.57 5.99 -22.36
C ARG A 129 7.88 4.69 -22.00
N ALA A 130 8.55 3.56 -22.19
CA ALA A 130 8.02 2.23 -21.92
C ALA A 130 7.77 1.97 -20.43
N ALA A 131 8.48 2.68 -19.55
CA ALA A 131 8.30 2.60 -18.10
C ALA A 131 7.22 3.56 -17.55
N LEU A 132 6.52 4.32 -18.40
CA LEU A 132 5.47 5.24 -17.93
C LEU A 132 4.34 4.49 -17.18
N PRO A 133 3.93 4.97 -16.00
CA PRO A 133 2.76 4.42 -15.30
C PRO A 133 1.47 4.60 -16.09
N ASP A 134 0.59 3.60 -16.03
CA ASP A 134 -0.71 3.57 -16.70
C ASP A 134 -1.59 4.78 -16.31
N ALA A 135 -1.45 5.26 -15.08
CA ALA A 135 -2.17 6.41 -14.54
C ALA A 135 -1.87 7.72 -15.30
N ILE A 136 -0.66 7.85 -15.86
CA ILE A 136 -0.27 9.00 -16.68
C ILE A 136 -0.90 8.89 -18.08
N GLY A 137 -0.96 7.68 -18.62
CA GLY A 137 -1.67 7.37 -19.87
C GLY A 137 -1.23 8.22 -21.07
N ASP A 138 -2.11 8.26 -22.08
CA ASP A 138 -1.90 8.83 -23.42
C ASP A 138 -1.06 10.12 -23.43
N THR A 139 0.16 9.99 -23.97
CA THR A 139 1.17 11.05 -24.15
C THR A 139 0.71 12.16 -25.10
N GLU A 140 -0.33 11.93 -25.91
CA GLU A 140 -0.82 12.88 -26.91
C GLU A 140 -1.95 13.79 -26.39
N ALA A 141 -2.41 13.58 -25.15
CA ALA A 141 -3.46 14.39 -24.55
C ALA A 141 -3.01 15.86 -24.34
N ARG A 142 -3.86 16.83 -24.72
CA ARG A 142 -3.56 18.28 -24.56
C ARG A 142 -3.23 18.72 -23.13
N ASN A 143 -3.65 17.96 -22.13
CA ASN A 143 -3.40 18.24 -20.71
C ASN A 143 -2.29 17.37 -20.09
N TYR A 144 -1.51 16.66 -20.91
CA TYR A 144 -0.49 15.71 -20.49
C TYR A 144 0.51 16.33 -19.49
N ILE A 145 1.05 17.51 -19.78
CA ILE A 145 2.01 18.22 -18.91
C ILE A 145 1.45 18.44 -17.49
N ARG A 146 0.21 18.89 -17.40
CA ARG A 146 -0.45 19.16 -16.11
C ARG A 146 -0.77 17.86 -15.37
N ARG A 147 -1.19 16.81 -16.08
CA ARG A 147 -1.46 15.49 -15.49
C ARG A 147 -0.18 14.87 -14.94
N LEU A 148 0.90 14.88 -15.72
CA LEU A 148 2.23 14.42 -15.34
C LEU A 148 2.75 15.17 -14.11
N GLY A 149 2.67 16.50 -14.11
CA GLY A 149 3.06 17.33 -12.96
C GLY A 149 2.23 17.05 -11.70
N ASN A 150 0.91 16.91 -11.83
CA ASN A 150 0.04 16.58 -10.70
C ASN A 150 0.30 15.18 -10.15
N ALA A 151 0.56 14.21 -11.04
CA ALA A 151 0.86 12.84 -10.67
C ALA A 151 2.20 12.76 -9.91
N LEU A 152 3.26 13.36 -10.44
CA LEU A 152 4.55 13.48 -9.76
C LEU A 152 4.43 14.21 -8.41
N ALA A 153 3.64 15.29 -8.34
CA ALA A 153 3.37 15.99 -7.09
C ALA A 153 2.58 15.11 -6.09
N SER A 154 1.66 14.27 -6.56
CA SER A 154 0.90 13.33 -5.72
C SER A 154 1.82 12.25 -5.14
N VAL A 155 2.66 11.63 -5.98
CA VAL A 155 3.63 10.63 -5.54
C VAL A 155 4.65 11.25 -4.57
N SER A 156 5.05 12.51 -4.78
CA SER A 156 5.93 13.25 -3.87
C SER A 156 5.27 13.61 -2.54
N LYS A 157 3.95 13.91 -2.55
CA LYS A 157 3.16 14.21 -1.35
C LYS A 157 2.71 12.97 -0.58
N GLY A 158 2.67 11.79 -1.21
CA GLY A 158 2.39 10.49 -0.57
C GLY A 158 3.40 10.07 0.52
N LYS A 159 4.39 10.92 0.77
CA LYS A 159 5.50 10.94 1.75
C LYS A 159 5.32 10.36 3.16
N SER A 160 4.22 9.74 3.57
CA SER A 160 4.10 9.36 5.00
C SER A 160 3.31 8.10 5.36
N THR A 161 2.61 7.42 4.45
CA THR A 161 1.70 6.34 4.91
C THR A 161 1.69 5.11 4.02
N LYS A 162 2.79 4.33 4.05
CA LYS A 162 2.83 2.86 4.19
C LYS A 162 3.99 2.25 3.39
N GLY A 163 4.91 1.61 4.11
CA GLY A 163 5.81 0.60 3.55
C GLY A 163 7.25 1.07 3.32
N SER A 164 8.17 0.12 3.50
CA SER A 164 9.62 0.30 3.35
C SER A 164 10.06 0.73 1.95
N ARG A 165 9.21 0.59 0.92
CA ARG A 165 9.52 0.91 -0.48
C ARG A 165 9.23 2.36 -0.87
N THR A 166 8.34 3.05 -0.16
CA THR A 166 8.09 4.49 -0.34
C THR A 166 9.35 5.33 -0.10
N ASN A 167 10.29 4.81 0.69
CA ASN A 167 11.61 5.42 0.90
C ASN A 167 12.48 5.41 -0.37
N SER A 168 12.35 4.40 -1.24
CA SER A 168 13.10 4.32 -2.51
C SER A 168 12.60 5.36 -3.50
N ILE A 169 11.28 5.47 -3.70
CA ILE A 169 10.65 6.51 -4.52
C ILE A 169 11.01 7.91 -4.02
N ALA A 170 10.96 8.13 -2.70
CA ALA A 170 11.27 9.42 -2.11
C ALA A 170 12.74 9.80 -2.24
N ALA A 171 13.66 8.83 -2.15
CA ALA A 171 15.09 9.04 -2.37
C ALA A 171 15.36 9.39 -3.84
N LEU A 172 14.83 8.60 -4.78
CA LEU A 172 14.98 8.84 -6.22
C LEU A 172 14.40 10.20 -6.63
N MET A 173 13.23 10.58 -6.13
CA MET A 173 12.64 11.89 -6.45
C MET A 173 13.36 13.08 -5.79
N SER A 174 13.94 12.91 -4.60
CA SER A 174 14.70 13.99 -3.97
C SER A 174 16.00 14.29 -4.72
N LEU A 175 16.61 13.24 -5.30
CA LEU A 175 17.77 13.31 -6.18
C LEU A 175 17.40 13.96 -7.53
N SER A 176 16.37 13.47 -8.22
CA SER A 176 16.01 13.94 -9.56
C SER A 176 15.33 15.32 -9.62
N LEU A 177 14.66 15.77 -8.54
CA LEU A 177 13.99 17.08 -8.50
C LEU A 177 14.82 18.17 -7.82
N GLY A 178 16.02 17.86 -7.29
CA GLY A 178 16.87 18.84 -6.62
C GLY A 178 16.18 19.54 -5.43
N LEU A 179 15.33 18.83 -4.70
CA LEU A 179 14.55 19.39 -3.59
C LEU A 179 15.40 19.55 -2.32
N SER A 180 16.33 20.51 -2.33
CA SER A 180 16.83 21.09 -1.09
C SER A 180 15.76 22.01 -0.50
N GLY A 181 15.07 21.55 0.53
CA GLY A 181 14.30 22.38 1.48
C GLY A 181 13.08 23.10 0.91
N ILE A 182 11.90 22.47 0.98
CA ILE A 182 10.63 23.22 0.92
C ILE A 182 10.42 23.90 2.28
N GLY A 183 10.96 25.09 2.41
CA GLY A 183 10.61 26.08 3.42
C GLY A 183 10.50 27.45 2.75
N GLY A 184 9.27 27.87 2.43
CA GLY A 184 8.93 29.22 1.97
C GLY A 184 9.07 29.44 0.46
N ILE A 185 8.28 30.24 -0.25
CA ILE A 185 7.23 31.21 0.07
C ILE A 185 6.30 31.19 -1.16
N VAL A 186 5.00 30.91 -0.98
CA VAL A 186 3.98 31.29 -1.98
C VAL A 186 3.49 32.67 -1.54
N SER A 187 4.05 33.73 -2.13
CA SER A 187 3.46 35.06 -2.06
C SER A 187 2.48 35.18 -3.22
N PHE A 188 1.19 35.09 -2.91
CA PHE A 188 0.14 35.61 -3.78
C PHE A 188 0.28 37.14 -3.81
N GLY A 189 0.54 37.69 -4.99
CA GLY A 189 0.34 39.11 -5.26
C GLY A 189 -0.99 39.29 -5.97
N GLU A 190 -2.01 39.72 -5.23
CA GLU A 190 -3.11 40.52 -5.77
C GLU A 190 -2.67 41.99 -5.81
N GLY A 191 -3.04 42.71 -6.87
CA GLY A 191 -2.80 44.15 -7.03
C GLY A 191 -2.57 44.54 -8.47
#